data_AF-A0A3S3R4C8-F1
#
_entry.id   AF-A0A3S3R4C8-F1
#
_cell.length_a   1.000
_cell.length_b   1.000
_cell.length_c   1.000
_cell.angle_alpha   90.00
_cell.angle_beta   90.00
_cell.angle_gamma   90.00
#
_symmetry.space_group_name_H-M   'P 1'
#
loop_
_entity.id
_entity.type
_entity.pdbx_description
1 polymer ?
#
loop_
_entity_poly.entity_id
_entity_poly.type
_entity_poly.pdbx_seq_one_letter_code
_entity_poly.pdbx_strand_id
1 'polypeptide(L)'
;MKQGGQHQLQQAEGPFGDHYGYNSLAHDYPVFQTTHLYHRKGAIYPATVVGRPKQEDYFIGDFLQDLLSPLFPLVMKGVQQLKTFGEAGFHCLAAAKVSNRYPREAFASGLRVLGEGQLSLTKFLIITDGCLDIADFGKLWIHVLERIQWDRDLFVFANVSQDTLDYTGPSVNKGSKAMMMGLGEKRRDLPREFSGSLPPDCAHPNAFLPGTLVVQGDAYENNPELGRKLASWEGVADWPVILLVDSTAEATENMQEFVWTFFTRFEPAADIHGKEQQVKRFHVGLTPPIVFDCRMKPWYTEVLEVDQATKELVDSKYNRIIPAQFR
;
A
#
# COMPACT_ATOMS: atom_id res chain seq x y z
N MET A 1 16.92 -32.12 -11.97
CA MET A 1 18.37 -32.17 -11.72
C MET A 1 18.91 -30.75 -11.60
N LYS A 2 19.16 -30.26 -10.38
CA LYS A 2 20.19 -29.25 -10.10
C LYS A 2 21.28 -29.98 -9.32
N GLN A 3 22.49 -30.01 -9.88
CA GLN A 3 23.67 -30.58 -9.25
C GLN A 3 24.09 -29.72 -8.04
N GLY A 4 24.68 -30.36 -7.04
CA GLY A 4 24.89 -29.86 -5.69
C GLY A 4 25.60 -28.51 -5.55
N GLY A 5 24.99 -27.64 -4.74
CA GLY A 5 25.69 -26.63 -3.95
C GLY A 5 25.63 -27.07 -2.50
N GLN A 6 26.72 -26.88 -1.75
CA GLN A 6 26.74 -27.03 -0.29
C GLN A 6 25.49 -26.35 0.30
N HIS A 7 24.76 -27.04 1.19
CA HIS A 7 23.70 -26.40 1.97
C HIS A 7 24.33 -25.21 2.70
N GLN A 8 23.99 -24.00 2.25
CA GLN A 8 24.40 -22.78 2.93
C GLN A 8 23.80 -22.85 4.33
N LEU A 9 24.62 -22.64 5.37
CA LEU A 9 24.13 -22.64 6.75
C LEU A 9 23.00 -21.62 6.87
N GLN A 10 21.85 -22.06 7.37
CA GLN A 10 20.69 -21.20 7.61
C GLN A 10 20.38 -21.16 9.10
N GLN A 11 19.88 -20.02 9.57
CA GLN A 11 19.38 -19.81 10.92
C GLN A 11 18.15 -18.91 10.89
N ALA A 12 17.30 -19.06 11.92
CA ALA A 12 16.14 -18.20 12.10
C ALA A 12 16.60 -16.75 12.37
N GLU A 13 16.12 -15.81 11.55
CA GLU A 13 16.23 -14.37 11.77
C GLU A 13 14.89 -13.83 12.26
N GLY A 14 14.92 -12.92 13.23
CA GLY A 14 13.73 -12.30 13.81
C GLY A 14 13.06 -13.10 14.94
N PRO A 15 11.84 -12.70 15.36
CA PRO A 15 11.04 -11.61 14.79
C PRO A 15 11.66 -10.22 15.01
N PHE A 16 11.35 -9.26 14.14
CA PHE A 16 11.73 -7.85 14.26
C PHE A 16 10.70 -6.95 13.57
N GLY A 17 10.62 -5.67 13.95
CA GLY A 17 9.76 -4.70 13.27
C GLY A 17 10.29 -4.30 11.90
N ASP A 18 9.42 -4.19 10.89
CA ASP A 18 9.79 -3.78 9.54
C ASP A 18 9.26 -2.39 9.16
N HIS A 19 9.65 -1.93 7.97
CA HIS A 19 9.32 -0.61 7.43
C HIS A 19 7.84 -0.46 7.01
N TYR A 20 7.06 -1.54 6.97
CA TYR A 20 5.61 -1.44 6.84
C TYR A 20 4.95 -1.04 8.15
N GLY A 21 5.67 -1.09 9.28
CA GLY A 21 5.12 -0.83 10.60
C GLY A 21 4.41 -2.02 11.23
N TYR A 22 4.76 -3.23 10.80
CA TYR A 22 4.34 -4.48 11.43
C TYR A 22 5.57 -5.26 11.91
N ASN A 23 5.35 -6.23 12.80
CA ASN A 23 6.37 -7.21 13.13
C ASN A 23 6.53 -8.20 11.97
N SER A 24 7.73 -8.59 11.62
CA SER A 24 7.99 -9.72 10.73
C SER A 24 8.10 -11.02 11.52
N LEU A 25 7.60 -12.10 10.93
CA LEU A 25 7.78 -13.47 11.44
C LEU A 25 9.22 -13.95 11.30
N ALA A 26 9.61 -14.91 12.12
CA ALA A 26 10.90 -15.57 12.00
C ALA A 26 10.95 -16.49 10.78
N HIS A 27 11.99 -16.35 9.95
CA HIS A 27 12.25 -17.20 8.79
C HIS A 27 13.72 -17.60 8.73
N ASP A 28 14.01 -18.70 8.04
CA ASP A 28 15.38 -19.17 7.83
C ASP A 28 16.09 -18.34 6.75
N TYR A 29 17.17 -17.67 7.15
CA TYR A 29 18.02 -16.89 6.25
C TYR A 29 19.48 -17.41 6.24
N PRO A 30 20.25 -17.15 5.16
CA PRO A 30 21.65 -17.54 5.08
C PRO A 30 22.52 -16.87 6.15
N VAL A 31 23.37 -17.65 6.81
CA VAL A 31 24.35 -17.12 7.77
C VAL A 31 25.51 -16.47 7.03
N PHE A 32 25.73 -15.18 7.28
CA PHE A 32 26.92 -14.46 6.82
C PHE A 32 28.10 -14.70 7.78
N GLN A 33 29.06 -15.54 7.36
CA GLN A 33 30.23 -15.89 8.17
C GLN A 33 31.39 -14.91 7.93
N THR A 34 31.66 -14.04 8.90
CA THR A 34 32.77 -13.09 8.87
C THR A 34 34.03 -13.68 9.50
N THR A 35 35.14 -13.71 8.77
CA THR A 35 36.44 -14.17 9.32
C THR A 35 37.26 -13.05 9.94
N HIS A 36 37.08 -11.82 9.47
CA HIS A 36 37.81 -10.64 9.92
C HIS A 36 36.90 -9.42 9.91
N LEU A 37 37.07 -8.53 10.88
CA LEU A 37 36.42 -7.22 10.96
C LEU A 37 37.50 -6.16 11.16
N TYR A 38 37.62 -5.22 10.24
CA TYR A 38 38.59 -4.12 10.30
C TYR A 38 37.86 -2.80 10.54
N HIS A 39 38.40 -1.95 11.40
CA HIS A 39 37.86 -0.62 11.65
C HIS A 39 38.96 0.39 11.93
N ARG A 40 38.68 1.68 11.70
CA ARG A 40 39.60 2.77 12.07
C ARG A 40 39.64 2.99 13.59
N LYS A 41 40.70 3.62 14.10
CA LYS A 41 40.71 4.14 15.48
C LYS A 41 39.64 5.24 15.61
N GLY A 42 38.82 5.19 16.66
CA GLY A 42 37.67 6.09 16.81
C GLY A 42 36.58 5.84 15.76
N ALA A 43 36.29 4.57 15.45
CA ALA A 43 35.20 4.20 14.57
C ALA A 43 33.84 4.63 15.15
N ILE A 44 32.95 5.04 14.27
CA ILE A 44 31.54 5.33 14.57
C ILE A 44 30.73 4.23 13.91
N TYR A 45 29.80 3.63 14.65
CA TYR A 45 28.91 2.60 14.14
C TYR A 45 27.55 3.25 13.79
N PRO A 46 27.26 3.51 12.49
CA PRO A 46 25.95 3.99 12.10
C PRO A 46 24.92 2.87 12.32
N ALA A 47 23.80 3.22 12.92
CA ALA A 47 22.68 2.32 13.12
C ALA A 47 21.39 3.09 12.87
N THR A 48 20.38 2.38 12.40
CA THR A 48 19.04 2.90 12.16
C THR A 48 18.02 2.00 12.86
N VAL A 49 16.80 2.52 13.00
CA VAL A 49 15.64 1.77 13.46
C VAL A 49 14.57 1.93 12.38
N VAL A 50 14.01 0.80 11.95
CA VAL A 50 12.87 0.77 11.03
C VAL A 50 11.59 0.50 11.81
N GLY A 51 10.47 0.87 11.22
CA GLY A 51 9.18 0.72 11.86
C GLY A 51 8.07 1.42 11.09
N ARG A 52 6.97 1.73 11.78
CA ARG A 52 5.85 2.46 11.16
C ARG A 52 6.36 3.79 10.60
N PRO A 53 6.15 4.07 9.29
CA PRO A 53 6.57 5.31 8.68
C PRO A 53 6.01 6.52 9.44
N LYS A 54 6.74 7.63 9.55
CA LYS A 54 8.01 7.95 8.85
C LYS A 54 9.23 7.64 9.73
N GLN A 55 10.16 6.83 9.23
CA GLN A 55 11.48 6.57 9.84
C GLN A 55 12.60 7.06 8.91
N GLU A 56 13.88 6.85 9.27
CA GLU A 56 15.02 7.35 8.48
C GLU A 56 14.97 6.88 7.01
N ASP A 57 14.62 5.62 6.78
CA ASP A 57 14.44 5.01 5.47
C ASP A 57 13.36 5.70 4.62
N TYR A 58 12.27 6.18 5.23
CA TYR A 58 11.27 7.00 4.55
C TYR A 58 11.91 8.23 3.92
N PHE A 59 12.71 8.99 4.68
CA PHE A 59 13.29 10.24 4.19
C PHE A 59 14.36 9.99 3.13
N ILE A 60 15.17 8.94 3.29
CA ILE A 60 16.16 8.54 2.29
C ILE A 60 15.47 8.10 1.01
N GLY A 61 14.46 7.24 1.11
CA GLY A 61 13.71 6.74 -0.05
C GLY A 61 12.97 7.84 -0.79
N ASP A 62 12.32 8.76 -0.08
CA ASP A 62 11.60 9.88 -0.67
C ASP A 62 12.55 10.83 -1.42
N PHE A 63 13.68 11.18 -0.81
CA PHE A 63 14.71 12.00 -1.45
C PHE A 63 15.31 11.33 -2.70
N LEU A 64 15.60 10.02 -2.63
CA LEU A 64 16.14 9.28 -3.77
C LEU A 64 15.17 9.25 -4.94
N GLN A 65 13.86 9.13 -4.68
CA GLN A 65 12.85 9.20 -5.72
C GLN A 65 12.85 10.57 -6.41
N ASP A 66 12.85 11.65 -5.65
CA ASP A 66 12.83 13.01 -6.20
C ASP A 66 14.08 13.28 -7.04
N LEU A 67 15.25 12.87 -6.52
CA LEU A 67 16.54 13.00 -7.20
C LEU A 67 16.56 12.23 -8.54
N LEU A 68 15.98 11.03 -8.57
CA LEU A 68 15.96 10.16 -9.76
C LEU A 68 14.77 10.43 -10.69
N SER A 69 13.76 11.17 -10.24
CA SER A 69 12.52 11.42 -10.99
C SER A 69 12.71 11.93 -12.42
N PRO A 70 13.70 12.80 -12.73
CA PRO A 70 13.91 13.28 -14.10
C PRO A 70 14.39 12.18 -15.06
N LEU A 71 14.91 11.06 -14.53
CA LEU A 71 15.41 9.94 -15.33
C LEU A 71 14.28 9.01 -15.78
N PHE A 72 13.13 8.97 -15.08
CA PHE A 72 12.05 8.03 -15.38
C PHE A 72 11.55 8.11 -16.84
N PRO A 73 11.31 9.29 -17.44
CA PRO A 73 10.88 9.36 -18.84
C PRO A 73 11.94 8.87 -19.84
N LEU A 74 13.23 8.88 -19.45
CA LEU A 74 14.34 8.39 -20.28
C LEU A 74 14.43 6.86 -20.25
N VAL A 75 14.24 6.24 -19.08
CA VAL A 75 14.37 4.78 -18.88
C VAL A 75 13.07 4.01 -19.12
N MET A 76 11.92 4.67 -18.93
CA MET A 76 10.58 4.11 -19.11
C MET A 76 9.76 5.03 -20.02
N LYS A 77 10.01 4.97 -21.33
CA LYS A 77 9.24 5.74 -22.32
C LYS A 77 7.74 5.57 -22.11
N GLY A 78 7.02 6.69 -22.05
CA GLY A 78 5.59 6.72 -21.79
C GLY A 78 5.24 6.99 -20.33
N VAL A 79 6.15 6.79 -19.38
CA VAL A 79 6.01 7.19 -17.97
C VAL A 79 6.58 8.61 -17.80
N GLN A 80 5.71 9.56 -17.49
CA GLN A 80 6.07 10.98 -17.35
C GLN A 80 6.44 11.35 -15.92
N GLN A 81 5.83 10.69 -14.95
CA GLN A 81 6.09 10.85 -13.52
C GLN A 81 5.78 9.51 -12.83
N LEU A 82 6.54 9.17 -11.81
CA LEU A 82 6.35 7.98 -10.98
C LEU A 82 6.57 8.39 -9.52
N LYS A 83 5.73 7.89 -8.62
CA LYS A 83 5.86 8.08 -7.17
C LYS A 83 5.52 6.76 -6.48
N THR A 84 6.39 6.28 -5.61
CA THR A 84 6.06 5.28 -4.59
C THR A 84 5.78 5.98 -3.28
N PHE A 85 4.75 5.53 -2.56
CA PHE A 85 4.27 6.20 -1.36
C PHE A 85 4.95 5.57 -0.13
N GLY A 86 5.87 6.32 0.47
CA GLY A 86 6.60 5.87 1.66
C GLY A 86 5.69 5.68 2.87
N GLU A 87 4.54 6.37 2.90
CA GLU A 87 3.50 6.21 3.93
C GLU A 87 2.96 4.77 3.96
N ALA A 88 3.04 4.04 2.85
CA ALA A 88 2.67 2.63 2.73
C ALA A 88 3.90 1.72 2.49
N GLY A 89 5.08 2.10 3.00
CA GLY A 89 6.29 1.29 2.89
C GLY A 89 6.88 1.19 1.48
N PHE A 90 6.59 2.16 0.59
CA PHE A 90 7.01 2.24 -0.82
C PHE A 90 6.49 1.14 -1.76
N HIS A 91 6.46 -0.11 -1.34
CA HIS A 91 6.10 -1.23 -2.20
C HIS A 91 4.60 -1.55 -2.18
N CYS A 92 3.81 -1.13 -1.17
CA CYS A 92 2.36 -1.39 -1.22
C CYS A 92 1.64 -0.51 -2.26
N LEU A 93 2.10 0.72 -2.49
CA LEU A 93 1.44 1.68 -3.38
C LEU A 93 2.44 2.45 -4.24
N ALA A 94 2.17 2.47 -5.54
CA ALA A 94 2.79 3.39 -6.49
C ALA A 94 1.75 4.08 -7.37
N ALA A 95 2.10 5.24 -7.90
CA ALA A 95 1.35 5.95 -8.92
C ALA A 95 2.24 6.34 -10.10
N ALA A 96 1.66 6.32 -11.30
CA ALA A 96 2.33 6.76 -12.50
C ALA A 96 1.44 7.68 -13.33
N LYS A 97 1.99 8.84 -13.72
CA LYS A 97 1.44 9.67 -14.79
C LYS A 97 2.03 9.19 -16.10
N VAL A 98 1.18 8.81 -17.04
CA VAL A 98 1.61 8.18 -18.29
C VAL A 98 1.03 8.87 -19.52
N SER A 99 1.65 8.63 -20.67
CA SER A 99 1.10 9.02 -21.96
C SER A 99 -0.02 8.07 -22.37
N ASN A 100 -1.11 8.61 -22.91
CA ASN A 100 -2.27 7.85 -23.38
C ASN A 100 -2.79 8.44 -24.70
N ARG A 101 -1.98 8.33 -25.76
CA ARG A 101 -2.19 8.96 -27.07
C ARG A 101 -3.32 8.32 -27.87
N TYR A 102 -3.56 7.03 -27.63
CA TYR A 102 -4.68 6.27 -28.16
C TYR A 102 -5.30 5.43 -27.03
N PRO A 103 -6.58 5.05 -27.15
CA PRO A 103 -7.31 4.44 -26.05
C PRO A 103 -6.55 3.26 -25.42
N ARG A 104 -6.28 3.39 -24.12
CA ARG A 104 -5.67 2.37 -23.25
C ARG A 104 -4.20 2.06 -23.54
N GLU A 105 -3.47 2.95 -24.23
CA GLU A 105 -2.00 2.87 -24.32
C GLU A 105 -1.35 2.79 -22.93
N ALA A 106 -1.91 3.51 -21.96
CA ALA A 106 -1.46 3.55 -20.57
C ALA A 106 -1.25 2.18 -19.91
N PHE A 107 -1.99 1.15 -20.34
CA PHE A 107 -1.85 -0.22 -19.83
C PHE A 107 -0.44 -0.78 -20.02
N ALA A 108 0.18 -0.52 -21.18
CA ALA A 108 1.53 -1.00 -21.47
C ALA A 108 2.58 -0.35 -20.57
N SER A 109 2.43 0.95 -20.29
CA SER A 109 3.27 1.68 -19.33
C SER A 109 3.13 1.13 -17.92
N GLY A 110 1.92 0.73 -17.52
CA GLY A 110 1.69 0.07 -16.23
C GLY A 110 2.43 -1.26 -16.07
N LEU A 111 2.36 -2.12 -17.09
CA LEU A 111 3.13 -3.37 -17.10
C LEU A 111 4.64 -3.13 -17.10
N ARG A 112 5.11 -2.05 -17.75
CA ARG A 112 6.52 -1.66 -17.71
C ARG A 112 6.97 -1.33 -16.28
N VAL A 113 6.16 -0.56 -15.55
CA VAL A 113 6.42 -0.21 -14.14
C VAL A 113 6.44 -1.47 -13.27
N LEU A 114 5.42 -2.33 -13.39
CA LEU A 114 5.33 -3.58 -12.61
C LEU A 114 6.39 -4.63 -12.98
N GLY A 115 7.16 -4.42 -14.05
CA GLY A 115 8.26 -5.28 -14.48
C GLY A 115 9.65 -4.72 -14.23
N GLU A 116 9.79 -3.52 -13.64
CA GLU A 116 11.07 -2.82 -13.54
C GLU A 116 11.70 -2.90 -12.14
N GLY A 117 12.80 -3.66 -12.01
CA GLY A 117 13.65 -3.65 -10.82
C GLY A 117 12.86 -3.78 -9.51
N GLN A 118 13.06 -2.84 -8.57
CA GLN A 118 12.37 -2.81 -7.28
C GLN A 118 10.87 -2.45 -7.39
N LEU A 119 10.43 -1.84 -8.50
CA LEU A 119 9.01 -1.53 -8.74
C LEU A 119 8.19 -2.77 -9.05
N SER A 120 8.83 -3.91 -9.37
CA SER A 120 8.11 -5.18 -9.48
C SER A 120 7.52 -5.65 -8.14
N LEU A 121 7.98 -5.09 -7.02
CA LEU A 121 7.40 -5.34 -5.70
C LEU A 121 6.08 -4.58 -5.48
N THR A 122 5.76 -3.55 -6.29
CA THR A 122 4.53 -2.76 -6.16
C THR A 122 3.27 -3.65 -6.09
N LYS A 123 2.52 -3.58 -4.98
CA LYS A 123 1.25 -4.31 -4.80
C LYS A 123 0.10 -3.65 -5.55
N PHE A 124 -0.04 -2.34 -5.41
CA PHE A 124 -1.11 -1.57 -6.04
C PHE A 124 -0.54 -0.40 -6.85
N LEU A 125 -0.82 -0.39 -8.16
CA LEU A 125 -0.37 0.67 -9.08
C LEU A 125 -1.56 1.50 -9.56
N ILE A 126 -1.55 2.80 -9.28
CA ILE A 126 -2.51 3.76 -9.82
C ILE A 126 -1.93 4.41 -11.08
N ILE A 127 -2.71 4.45 -12.16
CA ILE A 127 -2.28 5.04 -13.43
C ILE A 127 -3.27 6.12 -13.86
N THR A 128 -2.73 7.25 -14.29
CA THR A 128 -3.50 8.34 -14.88
C THR A 128 -2.76 8.98 -16.04
N ASP A 129 -3.50 9.55 -16.99
CA ASP A 129 -3.02 10.45 -18.03
C ASP A 129 -3.30 11.94 -17.71
N GLY A 130 -3.84 12.20 -16.51
CA GLY A 130 -4.23 13.53 -16.06
C GLY A 130 -3.07 14.49 -15.84
N CYS A 131 -3.34 15.78 -16.04
CA CYS A 131 -2.42 16.86 -15.72
C CYS A 131 -2.54 17.27 -14.25
N LEU A 132 -2.03 16.44 -13.35
CA LEU A 132 -1.92 16.72 -11.92
C LEU A 132 -0.58 16.23 -11.37
N ASP A 133 -0.23 16.70 -10.18
CA ASP A 133 0.86 16.11 -9.40
C ASP A 133 0.37 14.83 -8.72
N ILE A 134 0.95 13.70 -9.10
CA ILE A 134 0.61 12.39 -8.55
C ILE A 134 1.19 12.15 -7.15
N ALA A 135 2.09 13.02 -6.67
CA ALA A 135 2.59 12.93 -5.29
C ALA A 135 1.55 13.38 -4.25
N ASP A 136 0.57 14.20 -4.66
CA ASP A 136 -0.59 14.53 -3.84
C ASP A 136 -1.64 13.41 -3.95
N PHE A 137 -1.58 12.44 -3.03
CA PHE A 137 -2.46 11.28 -3.03
C PHE A 137 -3.95 11.67 -3.03
N GLY A 138 -4.33 12.70 -2.24
CA GLY A 138 -5.71 13.17 -2.16
C GLY A 138 -6.24 13.64 -3.51
N LYS A 139 -5.46 14.46 -4.23
CA LYS A 139 -5.82 14.89 -5.60
C LYS A 139 -5.81 13.74 -6.59
N LEU A 140 -4.80 12.87 -6.52
CA LEU A 140 -4.67 11.69 -7.38
C LEU A 140 -5.88 10.76 -7.26
N TRP A 141 -6.23 10.40 -6.04
CA TRP A 141 -7.30 9.47 -5.73
C TRP A 141 -8.64 9.99 -6.24
N ILE A 142 -8.98 11.24 -5.92
CA ILE A 142 -10.19 11.92 -6.42
C ILE A 142 -10.21 11.93 -7.95
N HIS A 143 -9.10 12.34 -8.58
CA HIS A 143 -9.00 12.42 -10.04
C HIS A 143 -9.26 11.08 -10.72
N VAL A 144 -8.74 9.98 -10.15
CA VAL A 144 -8.92 8.62 -10.66
C VAL A 144 -10.34 8.14 -10.42
N LEU A 145 -10.92 8.36 -9.24
CA LEU A 145 -12.30 7.97 -8.94
C LEU A 145 -13.34 8.68 -9.80
N GLU A 146 -13.07 9.92 -10.24
CA GLU A 146 -13.92 10.63 -11.21
C GLU A 146 -13.94 9.98 -12.61
N ARG A 147 -12.96 9.11 -12.93
CA ARG A 147 -12.70 8.62 -14.30
C ARG A 147 -12.80 7.10 -14.45
N ILE A 148 -12.42 6.35 -13.42
CA ILE A 148 -12.30 4.89 -13.45
C ILE A 148 -13.59 4.20 -13.90
N GLN A 149 -13.49 3.11 -14.62
CA GLN A 149 -14.62 2.24 -14.95
C GLN A 149 -14.35 0.86 -14.39
N TRP A 150 -14.99 0.55 -13.28
CA TRP A 150 -14.71 -0.66 -12.50
C TRP A 150 -14.97 -1.96 -13.27
N ASP A 151 -15.75 -1.92 -14.35
CA ASP A 151 -15.98 -3.06 -15.24
C ASP A 151 -14.80 -3.37 -16.18
N ARG A 152 -13.79 -2.48 -16.26
CA ARG A 152 -12.68 -2.59 -17.23
C ARG A 152 -11.33 -1.98 -16.85
N ASP A 153 -11.26 -1.14 -15.83
CA ASP A 153 -10.09 -0.31 -15.52
C ASP A 153 -9.34 -0.76 -14.25
N LEU A 154 -9.82 -1.80 -13.57
CA LEU A 154 -9.10 -2.49 -12.50
C LEU A 154 -8.58 -3.85 -13.01
N PHE A 155 -7.27 -4.03 -13.01
CA PHE A 155 -6.61 -5.27 -13.40
C PHE A 155 -6.05 -5.94 -12.16
N VAL A 156 -6.55 -7.13 -11.81
CA VAL A 156 -6.02 -7.94 -10.72
C VAL A 156 -5.18 -9.07 -11.27
N PHE A 157 -3.93 -9.15 -10.83
CA PHE A 157 -2.99 -10.23 -11.11
C PHE A 157 -2.97 -11.18 -9.91
N ALA A 158 -3.91 -12.13 -9.89
CA ALA A 158 -4.26 -12.91 -8.70
C ALA A 158 -3.22 -13.94 -8.23
N ASN A 159 -2.25 -14.30 -9.07
CA ASN A 159 -1.31 -15.39 -8.78
C ASN A 159 0.11 -14.97 -9.15
N VAL A 160 0.72 -14.12 -8.32
CA VAL A 160 2.06 -13.56 -8.55
C VAL A 160 2.92 -13.66 -7.30
N SER A 161 4.21 -13.39 -7.46
CA SER A 161 5.11 -13.18 -6.33
C SER A 161 4.79 -11.86 -5.62
N GLN A 162 4.85 -11.88 -4.30
CA GLN A 162 4.65 -10.71 -3.45
C GLN A 162 5.90 -10.48 -2.60
N ASP A 163 6.02 -9.28 -2.04
CA ASP A 163 7.08 -8.96 -1.08
C ASP A 163 7.04 -9.94 0.10
N THR A 164 8.20 -10.44 0.50
CA THR A 164 8.38 -11.36 1.64
C THR A 164 7.77 -10.80 2.93
N LEU A 165 7.82 -9.47 3.09
CA LEU A 165 7.36 -8.75 4.28
C LEU A 165 5.89 -8.35 4.21
N ASP A 166 5.22 -8.56 3.07
CA ASP A 166 3.79 -8.26 2.95
C ASP A 166 2.95 -9.50 3.30
N TYR A 167 2.44 -9.51 4.53
CA TYR A 167 1.61 -10.58 5.09
C TYR A 167 0.14 -10.52 4.68
N THR A 168 -0.25 -9.63 3.74
CA THR A 168 -1.61 -9.62 3.20
C THR A 168 -1.92 -10.84 2.34
N GLY A 169 -0.88 -11.44 1.73
CA GLY A 169 -0.98 -12.62 0.87
C GLY A 169 -1.32 -13.94 1.58
N PRO A 170 -1.73 -14.98 0.82
CA PRO A 170 -2.06 -16.30 1.36
C PRO A 170 -0.87 -17.06 1.99
N SER A 171 0.36 -16.69 1.61
CA SER A 171 1.59 -17.25 2.18
C SER A 171 2.78 -16.38 1.79
N VAL A 172 3.90 -16.49 2.51
CA VAL A 172 5.17 -15.82 2.17
C VAL A 172 5.50 -15.93 0.68
N ASN A 173 5.85 -14.81 0.06
CA ASN A 173 6.20 -14.67 -1.36
C ASN A 173 5.08 -14.98 -2.37
N LYS A 174 3.83 -15.17 -1.94
CA LYS A 174 2.68 -15.39 -2.84
C LYS A 174 1.55 -14.42 -2.52
N GLY A 175 0.92 -13.91 -3.57
CA GLY A 175 -0.38 -13.25 -3.48
C GLY A 175 -0.73 -12.56 -4.78
N SER A 176 -1.25 -11.34 -4.70
CA SER A 176 -1.77 -10.63 -5.86
C SER A 176 -1.32 -9.18 -5.94
N LYS A 177 -1.39 -8.65 -7.16
CA LYS A 177 -1.16 -7.24 -7.47
C LYS A 177 -2.37 -6.67 -8.16
N ALA A 178 -2.55 -5.36 -8.09
CA ALA A 178 -3.54 -4.65 -8.89
C ALA A 178 -2.95 -3.45 -9.61
N MET A 179 -3.54 -3.18 -10.78
CA MET A 179 -3.32 -1.96 -11.54
C MET A 179 -4.66 -1.30 -11.81
N MET A 180 -4.81 -0.07 -11.32
CA MET A 180 -6.04 0.70 -11.39
C MET A 180 -5.83 1.92 -12.30
N MET A 181 -6.70 2.10 -13.29
CA MET A 181 -6.56 3.16 -14.28
C MET A 181 -7.68 4.21 -14.19
N GLY A 182 -7.31 5.48 -14.04
CA GLY A 182 -8.20 6.63 -14.17
C GLY A 182 -7.78 7.49 -15.35
N LEU A 183 -8.35 7.21 -16.53
CA LEU A 183 -7.91 7.79 -17.79
C LEU A 183 -8.98 8.68 -18.43
N GLY A 184 -8.53 9.68 -19.17
CA GLY A 184 -9.36 10.52 -20.03
C GLY A 184 -10.24 11.52 -19.27
N GLU A 185 -11.41 11.81 -19.86
CA GLU A 185 -12.32 12.84 -19.35
C GLU A 185 -13.04 12.42 -18.07
N LYS A 186 -13.34 13.41 -17.21
CA LYS A 186 -14.16 13.22 -16.01
C LYS A 186 -15.53 12.62 -16.38
N ARG A 187 -15.98 11.61 -15.64
CA ARG A 187 -17.20 10.84 -15.93
C ARG A 187 -18.28 10.95 -14.86
N ARG A 188 -17.92 11.39 -13.65
CA ARG A 188 -18.84 11.52 -12.51
C ARG A 188 -18.37 12.57 -11.54
N ASP A 189 -19.31 13.16 -10.81
CA ASP A 189 -19.05 13.83 -9.55
C ASP A 189 -19.05 12.82 -8.41
N LEU A 190 -18.33 13.14 -7.33
CA LEU A 190 -18.13 12.23 -6.21
C LEU A 190 -18.90 12.72 -4.96
N PRO A 191 -19.59 11.83 -4.23
CA PRO A 191 -20.28 12.19 -2.99
C PRO A 191 -19.29 12.67 -1.93
N ARG A 192 -19.75 13.56 -1.05
CA ARG A 192 -18.93 14.17 0.01
C ARG A 192 -19.51 14.00 1.41
N GLU A 193 -20.76 13.61 1.51
CA GLU A 193 -21.49 13.46 2.76
C GLU A 193 -22.27 12.15 2.70
N PHE A 194 -22.33 11.44 3.83
CA PHE A 194 -23.04 10.18 3.94
C PHE A 194 -24.34 10.37 4.72
N SER A 195 -25.45 9.95 4.12
CA SER A 195 -26.79 9.99 4.74
C SER A 195 -27.53 8.66 4.64
N GLY A 196 -26.83 7.60 4.23
CA GLY A 196 -27.39 6.26 4.05
C GLY A 196 -27.45 5.45 5.34
N SER A 197 -27.79 4.17 5.21
CA SER A 197 -27.71 3.20 6.31
C SER A 197 -26.51 2.28 6.14
N LEU A 198 -26.06 1.70 7.25
CA LEU A 198 -25.03 0.66 7.27
C LEU A 198 -25.62 -0.67 7.74
N PRO A 199 -24.99 -1.81 7.41
CA PRO A 199 -25.26 -3.08 8.07
C PRO A 199 -25.08 -2.97 9.60
N PRO A 200 -25.75 -3.81 10.42
CA PRO A 200 -25.60 -3.77 11.88
C PRO A 200 -24.18 -3.94 12.40
N ASP A 201 -23.34 -4.68 11.66
CA ASP A 201 -21.95 -4.99 12.00
C ASP A 201 -20.97 -3.90 11.51
N CYS A 202 -21.50 -2.72 11.17
CA CYS A 202 -20.77 -1.57 10.65
C CYS A 202 -21.23 -0.28 11.35
N ALA A 203 -20.28 0.60 11.66
CA ALA A 203 -20.52 1.85 12.37
C ALA A 203 -19.58 2.96 11.90
N HIS A 204 -19.79 4.16 12.47
CA HIS A 204 -18.91 5.32 12.31
C HIS A 204 -18.51 5.62 10.85
N PRO A 205 -19.48 5.86 9.94
CA PRO A 205 -19.16 6.25 8.58
C PRO A 205 -18.46 7.61 8.56
N ASN A 206 -17.35 7.72 7.82
CA ASN A 206 -16.63 8.96 7.59
C ASN A 206 -16.34 9.15 6.09
N ALA A 207 -16.89 10.23 5.52
CA ALA A 207 -16.62 10.65 4.14
C ALA A 207 -15.25 11.36 4.05
N PHE A 208 -14.15 10.61 4.18
CA PHE A 208 -12.81 11.19 4.35
C PHE A 208 -12.29 11.90 3.10
N LEU A 209 -12.47 11.27 1.92
CA LEU A 209 -12.19 11.86 0.62
C LEU A 209 -13.46 11.80 -0.25
N PRO A 210 -13.68 12.76 -1.17
CA PRO A 210 -14.77 12.67 -2.12
C PRO A 210 -14.83 11.29 -2.80
N GLY A 211 -15.98 10.63 -2.72
CA GLY A 211 -16.21 9.31 -3.30
C GLY A 211 -15.64 8.13 -2.50
N THR A 212 -15.09 8.39 -1.32
CA THR A 212 -14.48 7.35 -0.46
C THR A 212 -15.09 7.38 0.92
N LEU A 213 -15.93 6.40 1.22
CA LEU A 213 -16.53 6.21 2.53
C LEU A 213 -15.63 5.30 3.37
N VAL A 214 -15.21 5.73 4.55
CA VAL A 214 -14.53 4.87 5.52
C VAL A 214 -15.54 4.39 6.54
N VAL A 215 -15.61 3.09 6.76
CA VAL A 215 -16.60 2.45 7.64
C VAL A 215 -15.86 1.52 8.61
N GLN A 216 -16.19 1.65 9.89
CA GLN A 216 -15.70 0.74 10.90
C GLN A 216 -16.54 -0.54 10.88
N GLY A 217 -15.89 -1.70 10.78
CA GLY A 217 -16.57 -2.99 10.86
C GLY A 217 -16.23 -3.75 12.13
N ASP A 218 -17.02 -4.77 12.44
CA ASP A 218 -16.60 -5.80 13.39
C ASP A 218 -15.29 -6.47 12.94
N ALA A 219 -14.54 -7.01 13.90
CA ALA A 219 -13.30 -7.74 13.65
C ALA A 219 -13.48 -8.81 12.55
N TYR A 220 -12.47 -8.97 11.69
CA TYR A 220 -12.53 -9.87 10.54
C TYR A 220 -12.96 -11.31 10.92
N GLU A 221 -12.44 -11.83 12.03
CA GLU A 221 -12.75 -13.17 12.54
C GLU A 221 -14.23 -13.40 12.83
N ASN A 222 -14.95 -12.36 13.25
CA ASN A 222 -16.37 -12.46 13.58
C ASN A 222 -17.24 -12.50 12.32
N ASN A 223 -16.82 -11.79 11.27
CA ASN A 223 -17.55 -11.73 10.00
C ASN A 223 -16.60 -11.53 8.81
N PRO A 224 -16.01 -12.61 8.28
CA PRO A 224 -15.12 -12.56 7.11
C PRO A 224 -15.82 -12.05 5.84
N GLU A 225 -17.14 -12.27 5.71
CA GLU A 225 -17.91 -11.89 4.52
C GLU A 225 -18.46 -10.45 4.58
N LEU A 226 -18.11 -9.67 5.62
CA LEU A 226 -18.63 -8.33 5.84
C LEU A 226 -18.33 -7.38 4.66
N GLY A 227 -17.16 -7.49 4.04
CA GLY A 227 -16.81 -6.70 2.86
C GLY A 227 -17.78 -6.89 1.69
N ARG A 228 -18.14 -8.14 1.37
CA ARG A 228 -19.15 -8.47 0.35
C ARG A 228 -20.56 -8.03 0.74
N LYS A 229 -20.94 -8.24 2.01
CA LYS A 229 -22.23 -7.81 2.56
C LYS A 229 -22.39 -6.29 2.44
N LEU A 230 -21.35 -5.53 2.79
CA LEU A 230 -21.32 -4.08 2.68
C LEU A 230 -21.40 -3.61 1.23
N ALA A 231 -20.69 -4.27 0.30
CA ALA A 231 -20.74 -3.93 -1.13
C ALA A 231 -22.15 -4.11 -1.73
N SER A 232 -22.95 -5.01 -1.16
CA SER A 232 -24.34 -5.28 -1.59
C SER A 232 -25.39 -4.47 -0.82
N TRP A 233 -24.99 -3.63 0.14
CA TRP A 233 -25.92 -2.91 1.00
C TRP A 233 -26.48 -1.67 0.30
N GLU A 234 -27.80 -1.60 0.16
CA GLU A 234 -28.46 -0.51 -0.57
C GLU A 234 -28.19 0.89 0.04
N GLY A 235 -27.97 0.97 1.35
CA GLY A 235 -27.66 2.23 2.03
C GLY A 235 -26.32 2.88 1.61
N VAL A 236 -25.44 2.15 0.91
CA VAL A 236 -24.15 2.67 0.43
C VAL A 236 -24.03 2.65 -1.10
N ALA A 237 -25.13 2.38 -1.82
CA ALA A 237 -25.12 2.17 -3.27
C ALA A 237 -24.58 3.36 -4.09
N ASP A 238 -24.72 4.59 -3.58
CA ASP A 238 -24.26 5.81 -4.25
C ASP A 238 -22.76 6.07 -4.12
N TRP A 239 -22.05 5.27 -3.31
CA TRP A 239 -20.62 5.45 -3.08
C TRP A 239 -19.79 4.66 -4.09
N PRO A 240 -18.79 5.26 -4.75
CA PRO A 240 -17.93 4.52 -5.67
C PRO A 240 -16.96 3.58 -4.94
N VAL A 241 -16.39 4.03 -3.83
CA VAL A 241 -15.46 3.24 -3.00
C VAL A 241 -15.83 3.32 -1.53
N ILE A 242 -15.65 2.20 -0.84
CA ILE A 242 -15.75 2.08 0.60
C ILE A 242 -14.48 1.39 1.14
N LEU A 243 -13.88 1.92 2.20
CA LEU A 243 -12.85 1.24 2.97
C LEU A 243 -13.50 0.69 4.23
N LEU A 244 -13.41 -0.62 4.42
CA LEU A 244 -13.83 -1.29 5.64
C LEU A 244 -12.62 -1.46 6.56
N VAL A 245 -12.63 -0.87 7.75
CA VAL A 245 -11.47 -0.78 8.66
C VAL A 245 -11.84 -1.21 10.08
N ASP A 246 -10.84 -1.48 10.92
CA ASP A 246 -11.05 -1.78 12.35
C ASP A 246 -11.40 -0.52 13.18
N SER A 247 -10.88 0.65 12.77
CA SER A 247 -11.09 1.93 13.45
C SER A 247 -11.18 3.06 12.44
N THR A 248 -12.37 3.65 12.28
CA THR A 248 -12.52 4.83 11.42
C THR A 248 -11.70 6.00 11.96
N ALA A 249 -11.63 6.17 13.28
CA ALA A 249 -10.92 7.28 13.91
C ALA A 249 -9.42 7.27 13.59
N GLU A 250 -8.77 6.10 13.69
CA GLU A 250 -7.35 5.94 13.34
C GLU A 250 -7.12 6.08 11.85
N ALA A 251 -7.90 5.38 11.03
CA ALA A 251 -7.74 5.38 9.57
C ALA A 251 -8.00 6.75 8.93
N THR A 252 -8.68 7.66 9.62
CA THR A 252 -9.03 8.99 9.12
C THR A 252 -8.42 10.13 9.92
N GLU A 253 -7.43 9.85 10.77
CA GLU A 253 -6.74 10.88 11.56
C GLU A 253 -6.05 11.90 10.65
N ASN A 254 -5.36 11.41 9.61
CA ASN A 254 -4.69 12.24 8.62
C ASN A 254 -4.41 11.42 7.33
N MET A 255 -3.84 12.06 6.31
CA MET A 255 -3.58 11.42 5.01
C MET A 255 -2.56 10.28 5.10
N GLN A 256 -1.56 10.38 5.98
CA GLN A 256 -0.57 9.34 6.17
C GLN A 256 -1.23 8.08 6.73
N GLU A 257 -2.06 8.23 7.77
CA GLU A 257 -2.78 7.10 8.37
C GLU A 257 -3.80 6.45 7.45
N PHE A 258 -4.47 7.28 6.65
CA PHE A 258 -5.37 6.82 5.60
C PHE A 258 -4.63 5.95 4.57
N VAL A 259 -3.52 6.45 4.00
CA VAL A 259 -2.74 5.72 3.00
C VAL A 259 -2.12 4.45 3.59
N TRP A 260 -1.59 4.53 4.82
CA TRP A 260 -1.00 3.38 5.50
C TRP A 260 -2.03 2.28 5.75
N THR A 261 -3.16 2.61 6.38
CA THR A 261 -4.22 1.64 6.68
C THR A 261 -4.80 1.05 5.39
N PHE A 262 -5.04 1.90 4.39
CA PHE A 262 -5.60 1.47 3.12
C PHE A 262 -4.67 0.48 2.43
N PHE A 263 -3.42 0.82 2.13
CA PHE A 263 -2.61 -0.04 1.23
C PHE A 263 -1.81 -1.14 1.94
N THR A 264 -1.73 -1.14 3.27
CA THR A 264 -1.02 -2.20 4.00
C THR A 264 -1.90 -3.34 4.50
N ARG A 265 -3.24 -3.24 4.42
CA ARG A 265 -4.16 -4.21 5.04
C ARG A 265 -5.10 -4.95 4.10
N PHE A 266 -4.86 -4.92 2.79
CA PHE A 266 -5.61 -5.72 1.84
C PHE A 266 -4.72 -6.40 0.79
N GLU A 267 -5.18 -7.54 0.31
CA GLU A 267 -4.68 -8.27 -0.85
C GLU A 267 -5.66 -8.11 -2.03
N PRO A 268 -5.21 -7.62 -3.20
CA PRO A 268 -6.13 -7.23 -4.27
C PRO A 268 -7.11 -8.29 -4.79
N ALA A 269 -6.76 -9.59 -4.71
CA ALA A 269 -7.59 -10.67 -5.23
C ALA A 269 -8.57 -11.26 -4.20
N ALA A 270 -8.31 -11.10 -2.91
CA ALA A 270 -9.12 -11.63 -1.82
C ALA A 270 -10.00 -10.56 -1.18
N ASP A 271 -9.50 -9.33 -1.04
CA ASP A 271 -10.07 -8.31 -0.16
C ASP A 271 -10.76 -7.15 -0.91
N ILE A 272 -10.85 -7.22 -2.24
CA ILE A 272 -11.61 -6.26 -3.07
C ILE A 272 -12.94 -6.87 -3.46
N HIS A 273 -14.03 -6.19 -3.13
CA HIS A 273 -15.39 -6.66 -3.39
C HIS A 273 -16.21 -5.59 -4.12
N GLY A 274 -16.89 -5.96 -5.20
CA GLY A 274 -17.94 -5.13 -5.80
C GLY A 274 -19.33 -5.60 -5.39
N LYS A 275 -20.35 -4.77 -5.61
CA LYS A 275 -21.76 -5.17 -5.52
C LYS A 275 -22.04 -6.41 -6.37
N GLU A 276 -21.44 -6.43 -7.57
CA GLU A 276 -21.44 -7.57 -8.47
C GLU A 276 -20.07 -7.75 -9.11
N GLN A 277 -19.77 -8.99 -9.51
CA GLN A 277 -18.58 -9.37 -10.26
C GLN A 277 -19.01 -10.03 -11.57
N GLN A 278 -18.47 -9.55 -12.69
CA GLN A 278 -18.82 -10.04 -14.02
C GLN A 278 -17.55 -10.39 -14.82
N VAL A 279 -17.56 -11.52 -15.53
CA VAL A 279 -16.47 -11.91 -16.42
C VAL A 279 -16.85 -11.58 -17.86
N LYS A 280 -16.16 -10.62 -18.47
CA LYS A 280 -16.34 -10.24 -19.88
C LYS A 280 -15.03 -10.38 -20.62
N ARG A 281 -14.97 -11.31 -21.58
CA ARG A 281 -13.74 -11.61 -22.35
C ARG A 281 -12.54 -11.94 -21.46
N PHE A 282 -12.75 -12.75 -20.42
CA PHE A 282 -11.76 -13.08 -19.37
C PHE A 282 -11.26 -11.91 -18.53
N HIS A 283 -11.84 -10.71 -18.68
CA HIS A 283 -11.63 -9.62 -17.75
C HIS A 283 -12.69 -9.69 -16.65
N VAL A 284 -12.25 -9.61 -15.39
CA VAL A 284 -13.14 -9.53 -14.23
C VAL A 284 -13.44 -8.06 -13.97
N GLY A 285 -14.67 -7.65 -14.28
CA GLY A 285 -15.19 -6.32 -13.98
C GLY A 285 -16.02 -6.32 -12.70
N LEU A 286 -16.06 -5.19 -12.00
CA LEU A 286 -16.83 -4.98 -10.78
C LEU A 286 -17.89 -3.88 -10.96
N THR A 287 -19.03 -4.06 -10.29
CA THR A 287 -20.07 -3.02 -10.15
C THR A 287 -19.89 -2.32 -8.80
N PRO A 288 -19.84 -0.97 -8.75
CA PRO A 288 -19.80 -0.21 -7.49
C PRO A 288 -21.03 -0.44 -6.59
N PRO A 289 -20.94 -0.17 -5.28
CA PRO A 289 -19.74 0.27 -4.54
C PRO A 289 -18.64 -0.78 -4.54
N ILE A 290 -17.38 -0.32 -4.56
CA ILE A 290 -16.20 -1.18 -4.40
C ILE A 290 -15.70 -1.08 -2.97
N VAL A 291 -15.78 -2.17 -2.23
CA VAL A 291 -15.27 -2.29 -0.87
C VAL A 291 -13.86 -2.85 -0.91
N PHE A 292 -12.93 -2.14 -0.27
CA PHE A 292 -11.62 -2.66 0.10
C PHE A 292 -11.67 -3.06 1.58
N ASP A 293 -11.59 -4.35 1.88
CA ASP A 293 -11.53 -4.85 3.24
C ASP A 293 -10.13 -4.67 3.81
N CYS A 294 -9.93 -3.62 4.60
CA CYS A 294 -8.67 -3.22 5.21
C CYS A 294 -8.64 -3.53 6.72
N ARG A 295 -9.54 -4.41 7.20
CA ARG A 295 -9.49 -4.90 8.59
C ARG A 295 -8.26 -5.77 8.81
N MET A 296 -7.79 -5.87 10.04
CA MET A 296 -6.76 -6.83 10.42
C MET A 296 -7.27 -8.26 10.26
N LYS A 297 -6.51 -9.11 9.57
CA LYS A 297 -6.81 -10.53 9.42
C LYS A 297 -6.03 -11.31 10.48
N PRO A 298 -6.52 -12.46 10.96
CA PRO A 298 -5.88 -13.22 12.05
C PRO A 298 -4.48 -13.78 11.72
N TRP A 299 -4.07 -13.77 10.44
CA TRP A 299 -2.72 -14.15 10.04
C TRP A 299 -1.77 -12.96 9.84
N TYR A 300 -2.27 -11.73 9.97
CA TYR A 300 -1.41 -10.55 9.95
C TYR A 300 -0.62 -10.50 11.24
N THR A 301 0.59 -9.96 11.15
CA THR A 301 1.42 -9.73 12.30
C THR A 301 0.96 -8.50 13.06
N GLU A 302 1.35 -8.41 14.34
CA GLU A 302 1.01 -7.27 15.18
C GLU A 302 1.61 -5.98 14.61
N VAL A 303 0.86 -4.89 14.75
CA VAL A 303 1.37 -3.54 14.44
C VAL A 303 2.56 -3.27 15.36
N LEU A 304 3.63 -2.72 14.79
CA LEU A 304 4.83 -2.41 15.55
C LEU A 304 4.56 -1.24 16.49
N GLU A 305 4.77 -1.48 17.78
CA GLU A 305 4.70 -0.46 18.81
C GLU A 305 6.09 -0.12 19.36
N VAL A 306 6.29 1.15 19.71
CA VAL A 306 7.53 1.60 20.34
C VAL A 306 7.45 1.26 21.83
N ASP A 307 8.46 0.55 22.35
CA ASP A 307 8.59 0.28 23.78
C ASP A 307 8.59 1.59 24.59
N GLN A 308 7.65 1.71 25.53
CA GLN A 308 7.39 2.95 26.27
C GLN A 308 8.60 3.39 27.10
N ALA A 309 9.30 2.44 27.75
CA ALA A 309 10.48 2.75 28.55
C ALA A 309 11.63 3.26 27.66
N THR A 310 11.81 2.68 26.47
CA THR A 310 12.77 3.12 25.47
C THR A 310 12.43 4.51 24.95
N LYS A 311 11.15 4.77 24.65
CA LYS A 311 10.67 6.08 24.23
C LYS A 311 10.99 7.15 25.27
N GLU A 312 10.64 6.92 26.53
CA GLU A 312 10.91 7.85 27.64
C GLU A 312 12.40 8.13 27.80
N LEU A 313 13.24 7.08 27.67
CA LEU A 313 14.69 7.22 27.74
C LEU A 313 15.24 8.09 26.59
N VAL A 314 14.77 7.90 25.36
CA VAL A 314 15.17 8.69 24.19
C VAL A 314 14.71 10.14 24.35
N ASP A 315 13.44 10.35 24.71
CA ASP A 315 12.85 11.68 24.89
C ASP A 315 13.61 12.48 25.97
N SER A 316 14.02 11.82 27.06
CA SER A 316 14.80 12.45 28.13
C SER A 316 16.19 12.94 27.67
N LYS A 317 16.74 12.34 26.60
CA LYS A 317 18.06 12.66 26.05
C LYS A 317 17.97 13.58 24.83
N TYR A 318 16.83 13.65 24.15
CA TYR A 318 16.67 14.33 22.86
C TYR A 318 17.20 15.77 22.87
N ASN A 319 16.74 16.57 23.83
CA ASN A 319 17.16 17.99 23.96
C ASN A 319 18.65 18.18 24.26
N ARG A 320 19.31 17.16 24.84
CA ARG A 320 20.74 17.17 25.15
C ARG A 320 21.59 16.77 23.95
N ILE A 321 21.11 15.84 23.12
CA ILE A 321 21.85 15.27 21.99
C ILE A 321 21.63 16.10 20.73
N ILE A 322 20.40 16.56 20.48
CA ILE A 322 20.04 17.30 19.27
C ILE A 322 20.15 18.81 19.52
N PRO A 323 21.04 19.52 18.79
CA PRO A 323 21.18 20.97 18.91
C PRO A 323 19.85 21.68 18.65
N ALA A 324 19.60 22.80 19.34
CA ALA A 324 18.32 23.52 19.28
C ALA A 324 17.89 23.93 17.85
N GLN A 325 18.85 24.15 16.95
CA GLN A 325 18.59 24.50 15.55
C GLN A 325 18.07 23.34 14.68
N PHE A 326 18.16 22.10 15.17
CA PHE A 326 17.72 20.87 14.49
C PHE A 326 16.57 20.16 15.23
N ARG A 327 16.01 20.80 16.26
CA ARG A 327 14.77 20.35 16.90
C ARG A 327 13.58 20.97 16.19
#